data_AF-A0A2A5BBT6-F1
#
_entry.id   AF-A0A2A5BBT6-F1
#
_cell.length_a   1.000
_cell.length_b   1.000
_cell.length_c   1.000
_cell.angle_alpha   90.00
_cell.angle_beta   90.00
_cell.angle_gamma   90.00
#
_symmetry.space_group_name_H-M   'P 1'
#
loop_
_entity.id
_entity.type
_entity.pdbx_description
1 polymer ?
#
loop_
_entity_poly.entity_id
_entity_poly.type
_entity_poly.pdbx_seq_one_letter_code
_entity_poly.pdbx_strand_id
1 'polypeptide(L)'
;MQVPHVDRFKKNVHDMVDLIGDIIELSEQGNKRNNKITLNVAGLFIKSYDKEKLIDHFILESYKHWETIHKRDETFFLKNAISVFGKLPEDNVNTFKKLFEADGDISDEDKGAIWDFFISLVKICIKYIHSVRLPKTVLVGGEERNVYSNKKYSSVNLFSFSTLYDIKLVW
;
A
#
# COMPACT_ATOMS: atom_id res chain seq x y z
N MET A 1 -19.95 4.81 -9.97
CA MET A 1 -19.98 3.68 -9.01
C MET A 1 -18.60 3.63 -8.37
N GLN A 2 -18.46 3.99 -7.10
CA GLN A 2 -17.16 3.91 -6.41
C GLN A 2 -16.77 2.44 -6.26
N VAL A 3 -15.60 2.09 -6.75
CA VAL A 3 -15.08 0.73 -6.64
C VAL A 3 -14.73 0.50 -5.15
N PRO A 4 -15.32 -0.50 -4.47
CA PRO A 4 -15.11 -0.73 -3.03
C PRO A 4 -13.64 -0.86 -2.61
N HIS A 5 -12.76 -1.17 -3.56
CA HIS A 5 -11.31 -1.26 -3.35
C HIS A 5 -10.69 0.06 -2.92
N VAL A 6 -11.16 1.19 -3.45
CA VAL A 6 -10.56 2.51 -3.17
C VAL A 6 -10.82 2.94 -1.73
N ASP A 7 -12.03 2.71 -1.23
CA ASP A 7 -12.38 2.95 0.18
C ASP A 7 -11.62 2.04 1.13
N ARG A 8 -11.54 0.74 0.81
CA ARG A 8 -10.75 -0.22 1.60
C ARG A 8 -9.27 0.14 1.63
N PHE A 9 -8.73 0.59 0.50
CA PHE A 9 -7.34 1.03 0.41
C PHE A 9 -7.09 2.21 1.34
N LYS A 10 -7.90 3.28 1.21
CA LYS A 10 -7.76 4.47 2.05
C LYS A 10 -7.92 4.16 3.53
N LYS A 11 -8.89 3.32 3.89
CA LYS A 11 -9.06 2.86 5.28
C LYS A 11 -7.82 2.12 5.78
N ASN A 12 -7.28 1.17 5.02
CA ASN A 12 -6.06 0.46 5.42
C ASN A 12 -4.84 1.38 5.57
N VAL A 13 -4.69 2.39 4.71
CA VAL A 13 -3.62 3.39 4.86
C VAL A 13 -3.79 4.19 6.15
N HIS A 14 -5.04 4.57 6.48
CA HIS A 14 -5.34 5.26 7.72
C HIS A 14 -5.05 4.37 8.94
N ASP A 15 -5.58 3.15 8.98
CA ASP A 15 -5.38 2.20 10.08
C ASP A 15 -3.89 1.86 10.28
N MET A 16 -3.10 1.79 9.20
CA MET A 16 -1.64 1.63 9.27
C MET A 16 -0.94 2.83 9.91
N VAL A 17 -1.36 4.06 9.58
CA VAL A 17 -0.79 5.28 10.19
C VAL A 17 -1.15 5.39 11.66
N ASP A 18 -2.38 5.01 12.04
CA ASP A 18 -2.80 4.94 13.44
C ASP A 18 -1.95 3.93 14.23
N LEU A 19 -1.77 2.70 13.71
CA LEU A 19 -0.90 1.68 14.33
C LEU A 19 0.51 2.22 14.56
N ILE A 20 1.07 2.90 13.56
CA ILE A 20 2.41 3.48 13.65
C ILE A 20 2.47 4.60 14.70
N GLY A 21 1.39 5.39 14.81
CA GLY A 21 1.18 6.34 15.90
C GLY A 21 1.28 5.67 17.26
N ASP A 22 0.55 4.57 17.45
CA ASP A 22 0.51 3.83 18.71
C ASP A 22 1.88 3.23 19.06
N ILE A 23 2.59 2.63 18.09
CA ILE A 23 3.96 2.10 18.28
C ILE A 23 4.91 3.20 18.75
N ILE A 24 4.85 4.39 18.14
CA ILE A 24 5.73 5.51 18.50
C ILE A 24 5.36 6.12 19.85
N GLU A 25 4.09 6.15 20.22
CA GLU A 25 3.66 6.63 21.54
C GLU A 25 4.15 5.71 22.67
N LEU A 26 4.29 4.41 22.38
CA LEU A 26 4.75 3.39 23.31
C LEU A 26 6.29 3.27 23.39
N SER A 27 7.03 3.71 22.38
CA SER A 27 8.50 3.61 22.37
C SER A 27 9.22 4.66 23.24
N GLU A 28 10.37 4.29 23.81
CA GLU A 28 11.15 5.16 24.71
C GLU A 28 11.78 6.38 24.00
N GLN A 29 11.89 6.34 22.66
CA GLN A 29 12.35 7.47 21.83
C GLN A 29 11.32 8.60 21.68
N GLY A 30 10.11 8.44 22.21
CA GLY A 30 9.06 9.44 22.10
C GLY A 30 9.43 10.75 22.79
N ASN A 31 9.90 11.74 22.03
CA ASN A 31 9.61 13.13 22.36
C ASN A 31 8.10 13.34 22.13
N LYS A 32 7.29 12.81 23.09
CA LYS A 32 5.86 12.43 22.97
C LYS A 32 4.97 13.50 22.31
N ARG A 33 5.39 14.76 22.39
CA ARG A 33 4.63 15.91 21.87
C ARG A 33 4.81 16.15 20.37
N ASN A 34 6.01 15.97 19.82
CA ASN A 34 6.29 16.29 18.41
C ASN A 34 5.79 15.18 17.47
N ASN A 35 6.02 13.90 17.83
CA ASN A 35 5.61 12.77 17.00
C ASN A 35 4.08 12.64 16.90
N LYS A 36 3.35 12.92 17.98
CA LYS A 36 1.88 12.91 18.03
C LYS A 36 1.26 13.98 17.13
N ILE A 37 1.87 15.16 17.02
CA ILE A 37 1.38 16.24 16.14
C ILE A 37 1.59 15.84 14.67
N THR A 38 2.78 15.34 14.34
CA THR A 38 3.18 14.94 12.99
C THR A 38 2.29 13.82 12.43
N LEU A 39 2.00 12.78 13.22
CA LEU A 39 1.15 11.66 12.79
C LEU A 39 -0.35 12.00 12.75
N ASN A 40 -0.85 12.85 13.66
CA ASN A 40 -2.21 13.37 13.55
C ASN A 40 -2.40 14.21 12.27
N VAL A 41 -1.37 14.97 11.87
CA VAL A 41 -1.37 15.69 10.59
C VAL A 41 -1.33 14.72 9.42
N ALA A 42 -0.58 13.62 9.51
CA ALA A 42 -0.59 12.54 8.51
C ALA A 42 -1.99 11.92 8.35
N GLY A 43 -2.64 11.56 9.46
CA GLY A 43 -3.98 10.98 9.48
C GLY A 43 -5.03 11.94 8.93
N LEU A 44 -4.97 13.23 9.28
CA LEU A 44 -5.85 14.27 8.72
C LEU A 44 -5.60 14.52 7.24
N PHE A 45 -4.35 14.48 6.79
CA PHE A 45 -3.99 14.58 5.38
C PHE A 45 -4.56 13.39 4.61
N ILE A 46 -4.38 12.15 5.08
CA ILE A 46 -4.93 10.96 4.44
C ILE A 46 -6.46 11.02 4.40
N LYS A 47 -7.12 11.46 5.48
CA LYS A 47 -8.59 11.65 5.53
C LYS A 47 -9.08 12.62 4.47
N SER A 48 -8.39 13.73 4.25
CA SER A 48 -8.76 14.75 3.26
C SER A 48 -8.30 14.43 1.84
N TYR A 49 -7.32 13.54 1.67
CA TYR A 49 -6.78 13.19 0.36
C TYR A 49 -7.78 12.40 -0.50
N ASP A 50 -7.80 12.70 -1.79
CA ASP A 50 -8.66 12.01 -2.77
C ASP A 50 -8.27 10.52 -2.85
N LYS A 51 -9.25 9.65 -2.61
CA LYS A 51 -8.98 8.23 -2.39
C LYS A 51 -8.52 7.53 -3.68
N GLU A 52 -9.05 7.95 -4.83
CA GLU A 52 -8.64 7.46 -6.15
C GLU A 52 -7.19 7.87 -6.46
N LYS A 53 -6.82 9.12 -6.20
CA LYS A 53 -5.42 9.56 -6.33
C LYS A 53 -4.49 8.83 -5.38
N LEU A 54 -4.95 8.46 -4.19
CA LEU A 54 -4.11 7.77 -3.19
C LEU A 54 -3.70 6.38 -3.70
N ILE A 55 -4.67 5.57 -4.12
CA ILE A 55 -4.40 4.23 -4.65
C ILE A 55 -3.64 4.30 -5.98
N ASP A 56 -3.99 5.26 -6.85
CA ASP A 56 -3.31 5.45 -8.13
C ASP A 56 -1.82 5.81 -7.91
N HIS A 57 -1.52 6.72 -6.98
CA HIS A 57 -0.14 7.07 -6.62
C HIS A 57 0.62 5.88 -6.04
N PHE A 58 0.04 5.18 -5.06
CA PHE A 58 0.70 4.01 -4.47
C PHE A 58 1.01 2.95 -5.53
N ILE A 59 0.10 2.65 -6.47
CA ILE A 59 0.34 1.70 -7.55
C ILE A 59 1.53 2.14 -8.40
N LEU A 60 1.53 3.40 -8.87
CA LEU A 60 2.55 3.91 -9.78
C LEU A 60 3.95 3.91 -9.15
N GLU A 61 4.04 4.20 -7.86
CA GLU A 61 5.32 4.29 -7.14
C GLU A 61 5.80 2.95 -6.59
N SER A 62 4.90 2.01 -6.28
CA SER A 62 5.27 0.78 -5.56
C SER A 62 5.30 -0.49 -6.41
N TYR A 63 4.66 -0.54 -7.59
CA TYR A 63 4.44 -1.82 -8.29
C TYR A 63 5.73 -2.59 -8.64
N LYS A 64 6.83 -1.87 -8.87
CA LYS A 64 8.15 -2.46 -9.16
C LYS A 64 8.78 -3.16 -7.94
N HIS A 65 8.24 -2.90 -6.75
CA HIS A 65 8.74 -3.38 -5.47
C HIS A 65 7.79 -4.36 -4.79
N TRP A 66 6.69 -4.74 -5.43
CA TRP A 66 5.72 -5.67 -4.83
C TRP A 66 6.34 -7.04 -4.50
N GLU A 67 7.34 -7.51 -5.26
CA GLU A 67 8.08 -8.72 -4.87
C GLU A 67 8.89 -8.54 -3.58
N THR A 68 9.51 -7.38 -3.40
CA THR A 68 10.26 -7.00 -2.20
C THR A 68 9.32 -6.88 -0.99
N ILE A 69 8.15 -6.26 -1.18
CA ILE A 69 7.10 -6.16 -0.16
C ILE A 69 6.59 -7.56 0.23
N HIS A 70 6.36 -8.44 -0.74
CA HIS A 70 5.95 -9.81 -0.47
C HIS A 70 6.97 -10.57 0.38
N LYS A 71 8.27 -10.34 0.15
CA LYS A 71 9.37 -10.94 0.92
C LYS A 71 9.60 -10.27 2.28
N ARG A 72 8.85 -9.20 2.62
CA ARG A 72 9.06 -8.38 3.82
C ARG A 72 10.50 -7.87 3.97
N ASP A 73 11.13 -7.54 2.84
CA ASP A 73 12.51 -7.07 2.83
C ASP A 73 12.56 -5.61 3.31
N GLU A 74 13.12 -5.40 4.51
CA GLU A 74 13.22 -4.11 5.20
C GLU A 74 13.97 -3.05 4.38
N THR A 75 14.84 -3.45 3.44
CA THR A 75 15.52 -2.50 2.56
C THR A 75 14.55 -1.72 1.66
N PHE A 76 13.31 -2.22 1.50
CA PHE A 76 12.22 -1.51 0.87
C PHE A 76 11.97 -0.14 1.52
N PHE A 77 11.85 -0.10 2.85
CA PHE A 77 11.52 1.13 3.59
C PHE A 77 12.64 2.14 3.52
N LEU A 78 13.88 1.68 3.70
CA LEU A 78 15.07 2.52 3.65
C LEU A 78 15.22 3.23 2.31
N LYS A 79 14.95 2.51 1.21
CA LYS A 79 15.20 2.99 -0.16
C LYS A 79 13.99 3.66 -0.81
N ASN A 80 12.78 3.20 -0.53
CA ASN A 80 11.60 3.51 -1.35
C ASN A 80 10.45 4.19 -0.59
N ALA A 81 10.48 4.27 0.75
CA ALA A 81 9.38 4.86 1.51
C ALA A 81 9.07 6.30 1.08
N ILE A 82 10.09 7.11 0.75
CA ILE A 82 9.90 8.48 0.23
C ILE A 82 9.21 8.51 -1.12
N SER A 83 9.51 7.59 -2.03
CA SER A 83 8.82 7.57 -3.33
C SER A 83 7.36 7.18 -3.16
N VAL A 84 7.11 6.11 -2.40
CA VAL A 84 5.79 5.51 -2.21
C VAL A 84 4.86 6.41 -1.40
N PHE A 85 5.41 7.16 -0.44
CA PHE A 85 4.67 8.06 0.44
C PHE A 85 5.04 9.53 0.23
N GLY A 86 5.64 9.91 -0.90
CA GLY A 86 6.16 11.27 -1.13
C GLY A 86 5.09 12.37 -1.17
N LYS A 87 3.81 12.00 -1.10
CA LYS A 87 2.68 12.92 -0.90
C LYS A 87 2.36 13.18 0.57
N LEU A 88 2.88 12.38 1.50
CA LEU A 88 2.83 12.67 2.92
C LEU A 88 3.89 13.72 3.27
N PRO A 89 3.66 14.55 4.29
CA PRO A 89 4.68 15.43 4.85
C PRO A 89 6.01 14.70 5.09
N GLU A 90 7.13 15.32 4.72
CA GLU A 90 8.47 14.72 4.77
C GLU A 90 8.83 14.21 6.18
N ASP A 91 8.42 14.94 7.21
CA ASP A 91 8.59 14.55 8.62
C ASP A 91 7.90 13.22 8.96
N ASN A 92 6.79 12.89 8.29
CA ASN A 92 6.12 11.60 8.46
C ASN A 92 6.95 10.49 7.84
N VAL A 93 7.46 10.71 6.64
CA VAL A 93 8.23 9.69 5.92
C VAL A 93 9.56 9.40 6.60
N ASN A 94 10.22 10.42 7.15
CA ASN A 94 11.42 10.22 7.94
C ASN A 94 11.13 9.46 9.24
N THR A 95 9.96 9.67 9.84
CA THR A 95 9.47 8.85 10.95
C THR A 95 9.35 7.38 10.53
N PHE A 96 8.76 7.07 9.37
CA PHE A 96 8.72 5.70 8.83
C PHE A 96 10.12 5.08 8.66
N LYS A 97 11.10 5.83 8.16
CA LYS A 97 12.47 5.31 8.01
C LYS A 97 13.10 4.99 9.35
N LYS A 98 13.01 5.92 10.31
CA LYS A 98 13.57 5.76 11.65
C LYS A 98 13.02 4.53 12.38
N LEU A 99 11.74 4.20 12.17
CA LEU A 99 11.13 2.98 12.70
C LEU A 99 11.86 1.70 12.27
N PHE A 100 12.35 1.64 11.03
CA PHE A 100 13.05 0.47 10.49
C PHE A 100 14.58 0.59 10.56
N GLU A 101 15.13 1.76 10.90
CA GLU A 101 16.57 1.99 11.13
C GLU A 101 17.00 1.71 12.58
N ALA A 102 16.09 1.88 13.54
CA ALA A 102 16.38 1.64 14.95
C ALA A 102 16.38 0.14 15.27
N ASP A 103 17.57 -0.46 15.33
CA ASP A 103 17.79 -1.76 15.96
C ASP A 103 17.41 -1.68 17.44
N GLY A 104 16.14 -1.98 17.77
CA GLY A 104 15.71 -2.24 19.14
C GLY A 104 14.39 -1.62 19.62
N ASP A 105 13.81 -0.64 18.91
CA ASP A 105 12.66 0.12 19.43
C ASP A 105 11.27 -0.33 18.94
N ILE A 106 11.23 -1.26 17.99
CA ILE A 106 9.98 -1.86 17.50
C ILE A 106 10.09 -3.36 17.62
N SER A 107 9.07 -3.97 18.20
CA SER A 107 8.99 -5.42 18.29
C SER A 107 8.86 -6.07 16.91
N ASP A 108 9.34 -7.29 16.76
CA ASP A 108 9.13 -8.06 15.52
C ASP A 108 7.64 -8.26 15.22
N GLU A 109 6.79 -8.27 16.26
CA GLU A 109 5.33 -8.32 16.14
C GLU A 109 4.77 -7.07 15.46
N ASP A 110 5.17 -5.89 15.93
CA ASP A 110 4.77 -4.60 15.36
C ASP A 110 5.27 -4.44 13.91
N LYS A 111 6.53 -4.83 13.65
CA LYS A 111 7.07 -4.89 12.29
C LYS A 111 6.22 -5.83 11.41
N GLY A 112 5.85 -6.98 11.95
CA GLY A 112 4.97 -7.96 11.31
C GLY A 112 3.61 -7.35 10.93
N ALA A 113 2.99 -6.62 11.85
CA ALA A 113 1.71 -5.96 11.65
C ALA A 113 1.80 -4.86 10.57
N ILE A 114 2.87 -4.06 10.57
CA ILE A 114 3.10 -3.07 9.49
C ILE A 114 3.22 -3.78 8.14
N TRP A 115 4.00 -4.87 8.05
CA TRP A 115 4.11 -5.64 6.81
C TRP A 115 2.78 -6.23 6.34
N ASP A 116 1.92 -6.67 7.25
CA ASP A 116 0.59 -7.15 6.92
C ASP A 116 -0.27 -6.07 6.27
N PHE A 117 -0.15 -4.81 6.73
CA PHE A 117 -0.77 -3.67 6.05
C PHE A 117 -0.25 -3.52 4.61
N PHE A 118 1.07 -3.51 4.38
CA PHE A 118 1.62 -3.38 3.03
C PHE A 118 1.17 -4.50 2.10
N ILE A 119 1.20 -5.75 2.57
CA ILE A 119 0.69 -6.90 1.82
C ILE A 119 -0.79 -6.69 1.48
N SER A 120 -1.59 -6.25 2.45
CA SER A 120 -3.02 -5.98 2.27
C SER A 120 -3.27 -4.86 1.24
N LEU A 121 -2.50 -3.78 1.30
CA LEU A 121 -2.55 -2.67 0.33
C LEU A 121 -2.25 -3.16 -1.09
N VAL A 122 -1.19 -3.96 -1.28
CA VAL A 122 -0.86 -4.55 -2.59
C VAL A 122 -1.99 -5.46 -3.09
N LYS A 123 -2.56 -6.32 -2.22
CA LYS A 123 -3.69 -7.18 -2.58
C LYS A 123 -4.91 -6.36 -3.04
N ILE A 124 -5.19 -5.23 -2.38
CA ILE A 124 -6.26 -4.32 -2.78
C ILE A 124 -5.94 -3.68 -4.13
N CYS A 125 -4.70 -3.24 -4.36
CA CYS A 125 -4.26 -2.69 -5.63
C CYS A 125 -4.43 -3.67 -6.79
N ILE A 126 -4.05 -4.94 -6.62
CA ILE A 126 -4.23 -5.97 -7.65
C ILE A 126 -5.71 -6.12 -8.04
N LYS A 127 -6.60 -6.19 -7.05
CA LYS A 127 -8.06 -6.28 -7.28
C LYS A 127 -8.61 -5.01 -7.94
N TYR A 128 -8.14 -3.84 -7.53
CA TYR A 128 -8.50 -2.57 -8.14
C TYR A 128 -8.07 -2.50 -9.60
N ILE A 129 -6.81 -2.82 -9.91
CA ILE A 129 -6.30 -2.84 -11.29
C ILE A 129 -7.12 -3.80 -12.13
N HIS A 130 -7.41 -5.00 -11.62
CA HIS A 130 -8.27 -5.97 -12.29
C HIS A 130 -9.61 -5.34 -12.67
N SER A 131 -10.32 -4.75 -11.70
CA SER A 131 -11.64 -4.13 -11.93
C SER A 131 -11.59 -2.98 -12.94
N VAL A 132 -10.58 -2.10 -12.86
CA VAL A 132 -10.49 -0.91 -13.72
C VAL A 132 -10.09 -1.28 -15.15
N ARG A 133 -9.38 -2.40 -15.33
CA ARG A 133 -9.08 -2.94 -16.65
C ARG A 133 -10.29 -3.58 -17.35
N LEU A 134 -11.45 -3.65 -16.68
CA LEU A 134 -12.71 -4.17 -17.20
C LEU A 134 -12.54 -5.58 -17.80
N PRO A 135 -12.37 -6.60 -16.93
CA PRO A 135 -12.21 -7.98 -17.35
C PRO A 135 -13.48 -8.45 -18.04
N LYS A 136 -13.32 -9.27 -19.07
CA LYS A 136 -14.41 -9.94 -19.75
C LYS A 136 -13.94 -11.23 -20.41
N THR A 137 -14.86 -12.16 -20.55
CA THR A 137 -14.70 -13.34 -21.41
C THR A 137 -15.29 -13.04 -22.79
N VAL A 138 -14.52 -13.28 -23.85
CA VAL A 138 -14.96 -13.14 -25.24
C VAL A 138 -14.73 -14.42 -26.03
N LEU A 139 -15.60 -14.68 -27.00
CA LEU A 139 -15.45 -15.78 -27.95
C LEU A 139 -14.54 -15.35 -29.11
N VAL A 140 -13.41 -16.05 -29.28
CA VAL A 140 -12.46 -15.84 -30.38
C VAL A 140 -12.25 -17.16 -31.09
N GLY A 141 -12.81 -17.30 -32.30
CA GLY A 141 -12.68 -18.53 -33.09
C GLY A 141 -13.37 -19.75 -32.46
N GLY A 142 -14.44 -19.54 -31.68
CA GLY A 142 -15.14 -20.62 -30.98
C GLY A 142 -14.59 -20.95 -29.58
N GLU A 143 -13.48 -20.35 -29.17
CA GLU A 143 -12.90 -20.52 -27.84
C GLU A 143 -13.15 -19.31 -26.94
N GLU A 144 -13.48 -19.55 -25.67
CA GLU A 144 -13.56 -18.51 -24.66
C GLU A 144 -12.16 -18.01 -24.27
N ARG A 145 -11.97 -16.69 -24.29
CA ARG A 145 -10.73 -16.03 -23.90
C ARG A 145 -10.99 -14.88 -22.94
N ASN A 146 -10.20 -14.86 -21.88
CA ASN A 146 -10.19 -13.81 -20.87
C ASN A 146 -9.37 -12.63 -21.36
N VAL A 147 -10.00 -11.45 -21.47
CA VAL A 147 -9.36 -10.23 -21.97
C VAL A 147 -9.67 -9.02 -21.10
N TYR A 148 -8.79 -8.02 -21.14
CA TYR A 148 -9.04 -6.71 -20.55
C TYR A 148 -9.44 -5.71 -21.63
N SER A 149 -10.49 -4.94 -21.39
CA SER A 149 -10.96 -3.92 -22.33
C SER A 149 -10.27 -2.56 -22.14
N ASN A 150 -9.69 -2.32 -20.96
CA ASN A 150 -9.01 -1.07 -20.63
C ASN A 150 -7.53 -1.35 -20.32
N LYS A 151 -6.64 -0.47 -20.80
CA LYS A 151 -5.18 -0.57 -20.65
C LYS A 151 -4.62 0.19 -19.44
N LYS A 152 -5.46 0.74 -18.54
CA LYS A 152 -4.97 1.40 -17.31
C LYS A 152 -4.01 0.46 -16.56
N TYR A 153 -2.87 1.01 -16.17
CA TYR A 153 -1.78 0.28 -15.51
C TYR A 153 -1.13 -0.83 -16.34
N SER A 154 -1.13 -0.79 -17.67
CA SER A 154 -0.62 -1.88 -18.52
C SER A 154 0.80 -2.38 -18.20
N SER A 155 1.63 -1.57 -17.55
CA SER A 155 2.96 -1.95 -17.04
C SER A 155 2.93 -2.98 -15.90
N VAL A 156 1.82 -3.11 -15.19
CA VAL A 156 1.66 -4.05 -14.07
C VAL A 156 1.30 -5.44 -14.63
N ASN A 157 2.19 -6.41 -14.42
CA ASN A 157 1.90 -7.80 -14.75
C ASN A 157 0.95 -8.40 -13.70
N LEU A 158 -0.35 -8.27 -13.95
CA LEU A 158 -1.37 -8.63 -12.98
C LEU A 158 -1.43 -10.13 -12.70
N PHE A 159 -1.13 -10.97 -13.69
CA PHE A 159 -1.13 -12.42 -13.53
C PHE A 159 0.01 -12.89 -12.63
N SER A 160 1.23 -12.37 -12.85
CA SER A 160 2.37 -12.67 -11.98
C SER A 160 2.11 -12.25 -10.54
N PHE A 161 1.59 -11.04 -10.33
CA PHE A 161 1.32 -10.55 -8.98
C PHE A 161 0.11 -11.22 -8.33
N SER A 162 -0.95 -11.55 -9.08
CA SER A 162 -2.08 -12.29 -8.51
C SER A 162 -1.67 -13.68 -8.04
N THR A 163 -0.78 -14.35 -8.77
CA THR A 163 -0.21 -15.63 -8.35
C THR A 163 0.68 -15.47 -7.12
N LEU A 164 1.59 -14.49 -7.14
CA LEU A 164 2.49 -14.22 -6.02
C LEU A 164 1.73 -13.96 -4.70
N TYR A 165 0.63 -13.21 -4.76
CA TYR A 165 -0.14 -12.82 -3.58
C TYR A 165 -1.34 -13.73 -3.27
N ASP A 166 -1.47 -14.87 -3.96
CA ASP A 166 -2.58 -15.82 -3.84
C ASP A 166 -3.96 -15.14 -3.98
N ILE A 167 -4.15 -14.44 -5.11
CA ILE A 167 -5.39 -13.72 -5.44
C ILE A 167 -6.05 -14.37 -6.65
N LYS A 168 -7.25 -14.89 -6.45
CA LYS A 168 -8.12 -15.32 -7.55
C LYS A 168 -8.74 -14.10 -8.25
N LEU A 169 -8.41 -13.92 -9.53
CA LEU A 169 -9.04 -12.93 -10.41
C LEU A 169 -10.35 -13.49 -10.97
N VAL A 170 -11.40 -12.68 -11.02
CA VAL A 170 -12.76 -13.07 -11.45
C VAL A 170 -13.05 -12.43 -12.79
N TRP A 171 -13.12 -13.24 -13.84
CA TRP A 171 -13.22 -12.81 -15.24
C TRP A 171 -14.65 -12.58 -15.72
#